data_AF-A0A349SDT3-F1
#
_entry.id   AF-A0A349SDT3-F1
#
_cell.length_a   1.000
_cell.length_b   1.000
_cell.length_c   1.000
_cell.angle_alpha   90.00
_cell.angle_beta   90.00
_cell.angle_gamma   90.00
#
_symmetry.space_group_name_H-M   'P 1'
#
loop_
_entity.id
_entity.type
_entity.pdbx_description
1 polymer ?
#
loop_
_entity_poly.entity_id
_entity_poly.type
_entity_poly.pdbx_seq_one_letter_code
_entity_poly.pdbx_strand_id
1 'polypeptide(L)'
;YQHSQLQAWSEKHRNLIYTPVLSEPQTEVPWDGETGWVHEAVLRKFPDLSNVALYTSGPPPMIEAARPIFFQHGLSDEQFFYDSFEFGADTLV
;
A
#
# COMPACT_ATOMS: atom_id res chain seq x y z
N TYR A 1 6.24 -9.05 12.19
CA TYR A 1 5.17 -8.24 11.58
C TYR A 1 4.38 -7.57 12.70
N GLN A 2 3.98 -6.30 12.55
CA GLN A 2 3.37 -5.50 13.63
C GLN A 2 1.83 -5.48 13.59
N HIS A 3 1.20 -6.57 13.16
CA HIS A 3 -0.26 -6.66 12.96
C HIS A 3 -1.07 -6.18 14.18
N SER A 4 -0.86 -6.82 15.33
CA SER A 4 -1.63 -6.56 16.55
C SER A 4 -1.45 -5.14 17.07
N GLN A 5 -0.26 -4.55 16.84
CA GLN A 5 0.01 -3.16 17.21
C GLN A 5 -0.80 -2.19 16.33
N LEU A 6 -0.85 -2.43 15.01
CA LEU A 6 -1.62 -1.60 14.08
C LEU A 6 -3.13 -1.73 14.31
N GLN A 7 -3.62 -2.93 14.65
CA GLN A 7 -5.01 -3.13 15.07
C GLN A 7 -5.35 -2.34 16.32
N ALA A 8 -4.53 -2.45 17.37
CA ALA A 8 -4.74 -1.72 18.62
C ALA A 8 -4.72 -0.19 18.41
N TRP A 9 -3.88 0.32 17.52
CA TRP A 9 -3.87 1.75 17.18
C TRP A 9 -5.13 2.16 16.41
N SER A 10 -5.61 1.34 15.48
CA SER A 10 -6.83 1.61 14.72
C SER A 10 -8.08 1.62 15.62
N GLU A 11 -8.15 0.73 16.62
CA GLU A 11 -9.21 0.73 17.63
C GLU A 11 -9.19 1.98 18.50
N LYS A 12 -7.99 2.49 18.82
CA LYS A 12 -7.81 3.66 19.69
C LYS A 12 -8.04 5.00 18.98
N HIS A 13 -7.75 5.07 17.68
CA HIS A 13 -7.75 6.32 16.91
C HIS A 13 -8.73 6.25 15.75
N ARG A 14 -9.88 6.94 15.86
CA ARG A 14 -10.96 6.90 14.85
C ARG A 14 -10.54 7.37 13.44
N ASN A 15 -9.47 8.14 13.34
CA ASN A 15 -8.92 8.65 12.08
C ASN A 15 -7.83 7.73 11.49
N LEU A 16 -7.53 6.61 12.13
CA LEU A 16 -6.58 5.61 11.65
C LEU A 16 -7.33 4.35 11.28
N ILE A 17 -7.31 3.99 9.99
CA ILE A 17 -7.89 2.74 9.51
C ILE A 17 -6.76 1.88 8.97
N TYR A 18 -6.57 0.71 9.58
CA TYR A 18 -5.60 -0.28 9.13
C TYR A 18 -6.28 -1.37 8.31
N THR A 19 -5.71 -1.70 7.15
CA THR A 19 -6.24 -2.71 6.23
C THR A 19 -5.08 -3.58 5.75
N PRO A 20 -4.90 -4.79 6.30
CA PRO A 20 -3.89 -5.71 5.82
C PRO A 20 -4.34 -6.36 4.51
N VAL A 21 -3.41 -6.54 3.57
CA VAL A 21 -3.67 -7.12 2.25
C VAL A 21 -2.68 -8.26 2.00
N LEU A 22 -3.17 -9.42 1.57
CA LEU A 22 -2.34 -10.51 1.05
C LEU A 22 -2.64 -10.72 -0.43
N SER A 23 -1.63 -10.62 -1.29
CA SER A 23 -1.80 -10.88 -2.73
C SER A 23 -2.26 -12.31 -2.98
N GLU A 24 -1.65 -13.26 -2.27
CA GLU A 24 -1.89 -14.70 -2.43
C GLU A 24 -2.03 -15.34 -1.03
N PRO A 25 -3.23 -15.32 -0.42
CA PRO A 25 -3.46 -16.01 0.85
C PRO A 25 -3.30 -17.52 0.69
N GLN A 26 -2.72 -18.19 1.69
CA GLN A 26 -2.59 -19.64 1.69
C GLN A 26 -3.95 -20.30 1.94
N THR A 27 -4.21 -21.44 1.28
CA THR A 27 -5.47 -22.18 1.43
C THR A 27 -5.63 -22.86 2.80
N GLU A 28 -4.51 -23.19 3.46
CA GLU A 28 -4.49 -23.90 4.74
C GLU A 28 -4.70 -22.97 5.95
N VAL A 29 -4.49 -21.67 5.78
CA VAL A 29 -4.64 -20.67 6.84
C VAL A 29 -5.74 -19.69 6.42
N PRO A 30 -6.90 -19.69 7.11
CA PRO A 30 -7.98 -18.76 6.81
C PRO A 30 -7.50 -17.30 6.84
N TRP A 31 -7.83 -16.55 5.79
CA TRP A 31 -7.54 -15.13 5.67
C TRP A 31 -8.84 -14.34 5.50
N ASP A 32 -9.17 -13.55 6.51
CA ASP A 32 -10.38 -12.72 6.53
C ASP A 32 -10.11 -11.27 6.12
N GLY A 33 -8.88 -10.94 5.73
CA GLY A 33 -8.48 -9.60 5.29
C GLY A 33 -8.64 -9.37 3.79
N GLU A 34 -8.14 -8.24 3.31
CA GLU A 34 -8.17 -7.91 1.89
C GLU A 34 -7.21 -8.81 1.10
N THR A 35 -7.57 -9.11 -0.15
CA THR A 35 -6.75 -9.91 -1.07
C THR A 35 -6.43 -9.18 -2.36
N GLY A 36 -5.43 -9.68 -3.09
CA GLY A 36 -4.96 -9.11 -4.35
C GLY A 36 -3.90 -8.03 -4.15
N TRP A 37 -3.71 -7.17 -5.15
CA TRP A 37 -2.66 -6.16 -5.11
C TRP A 37 -3.06 -4.98 -4.22
N VAL A 38 -2.10 -4.46 -3.45
CA VAL A 38 -2.37 -3.38 -2.49
C VAL A 38 -2.93 -2.11 -3.15
N HIS A 39 -2.51 -1.79 -4.38
CA HIS A 39 -3.01 -0.62 -5.10
C HIS A 39 -4.47 -0.78 -5.53
N GLU A 40 -4.91 -2.00 -5.85
CA GLU A 40 -6.33 -2.30 -6.14
C GLU A 40 -7.17 -2.20 -4.86
N ALA A 41 -6.65 -2.70 -3.73
CA ALA A 41 -7.32 -2.58 -2.43
C ALA A 41 -7.51 -1.11 -2.02
N VAL A 42 -6.52 -0.25 -2.28
CA VAL A 42 -6.64 1.21 -2.06
C VAL A 42 -7.79 1.78 -2.90
N LEU A 43 -7.85 1.48 -4.20
CA LEU A 43 -8.84 2.07 -5.12
C LEU A 43 -10.27 1.57 -4.88
N ARG A 44 -10.44 0.33 -4.39
CA ARG A 44 -11.76 -0.16 -3.96
C ARG A 44 -12.33 0.67 -2.80
N LYS A 45 -11.47 1.22 -1.95
CA LYS A 45 -11.86 2.02 -0.78
C LYS A 45 -11.86 3.53 -1.05
N PHE A 46 -10.95 3.98 -1.91
CA PHE A 46 -10.75 5.36 -2.29
C PHE A 46 -10.72 5.46 -3.82
N PRO A 47 -11.90 5.45 -4.49
CA PRO A 47 -11.97 5.45 -5.94
C PRO A 47 -11.55 6.79 -6.57
N ASP A 48 -11.52 7.87 -5.77
CA ASP A 48 -11.06 9.19 -6.14
C ASP A 48 -9.94 9.63 -5.17
N LEU A 49 -8.79 9.96 -5.74
CA LEU A 49 -7.57 10.34 -5.03
C LEU A 49 -7.25 11.83 -5.21
N SER A 50 -8.16 12.64 -5.74
CA SER A 50 -7.90 14.07 -6.00
C SER A 50 -7.62 14.91 -4.76
N ASN A 51 -7.99 14.42 -3.58
CA ASN A 51 -7.87 15.13 -2.31
C ASN A 51 -7.05 14.32 -1.27
N VAL A 52 -6.14 13.47 -1.71
CA VAL A 52 -5.29 12.67 -0.81
C VAL A 52 -3.82 12.90 -1.07
N ALA A 53 -3.04 12.93 0.01
CA ALA A 53 -1.59 12.75 -0.04
C ALA A 53 -1.29 11.27 0.10
N LEU A 54 -0.62 10.68 -0.89
CA LEU A 54 -0.29 9.26 -0.90
C LEU A 54 1.19 9.06 -0.58
N TYR A 55 1.45 8.32 0.50
CA TYR A 55 2.78 7.90 0.91
C TYR A 55 2.95 6.41 0.67
N THR A 56 3.95 6.02 -0.09
CA THR A 56 4.21 4.63 -0.46
C THR A 56 5.65 4.23 -0.17
N SER A 57 5.86 2.97 0.21
CA SER A 57 7.20 2.42 0.36
C SER A 57 7.17 0.93 0.07
N GLY A 58 8.15 0.46 -0.68
CA GLY A 58 8.18 -0.93 -1.11
C GLY A 58 9.14 -1.20 -2.28
N PRO A 59 9.09 -2.41 -2.85
CA PRO A 59 9.90 -2.77 -4.00
C PRO A 59 9.60 -1.88 -5.21
N PRO A 60 10.60 -1.53 -6.04
CA PRO A 60 10.37 -0.73 -7.25
C PRO A 60 9.22 -1.24 -8.15
N PRO A 61 9.08 -2.56 -8.41
CA PRO A 61 7.97 -3.06 -9.23
C PRO A 61 6.57 -2.74 -8.67
N MET A 62 6.43 -2.66 -7.33
CA MET A 62 5.16 -2.30 -6.70
C MET A 62 4.82 -0.83 -6.96
N ILE A 63 5.81 0.06 -6.81
CA ILE A 63 5.65 1.50 -7.02
C ILE A 63 5.35 1.79 -8.50
N GLU A 64 6.11 1.18 -9.40
CA GLU A 64 5.95 1.32 -10.86
C GLU A 64 4.58 0.86 -11.34
N ALA A 65 4.06 -0.26 -10.82
CA ALA A 65 2.73 -0.76 -11.16
C ALA A 65 1.62 0.18 -10.66
N ALA A 66 1.76 0.72 -9.45
CA ALA A 66 0.69 1.48 -8.80
C ALA A 66 0.58 2.94 -9.29
N ARG A 67 1.71 3.60 -9.55
CA ARG A 67 1.78 5.03 -9.88
C ARG A 67 0.86 5.47 -11.04
N PRO A 68 0.93 4.86 -12.26
CA PRO A 68 0.10 5.32 -13.37
C PRO A 68 -1.40 5.12 -13.11
N ILE A 69 -1.78 4.10 -12.32
CA ILE A 69 -3.16 3.83 -11.97
C ILE A 69 -3.67 4.90 -10.99
N PHE A 70 -2.90 5.24 -9.96
CA PHE A 70 -3.31 6.30 -9.02
C PHE A 70 -3.49 7.66 -9.69
N PHE A 71 -2.65 8.01 -10.66
CA PHE A 71 -2.82 9.24 -11.45
C PHE A 71 -4.09 9.22 -12.30
N GLN A 72 -4.49 8.08 -12.86
CA GLN A 72 -5.78 7.95 -13.57
C GLN A 72 -6.99 8.15 -12.63
N HIS A 73 -6.80 7.91 -11.33
CA HIS A 73 -7.80 8.11 -10.29
C HIS A 73 -7.70 9.47 -9.59
N GLY A 74 -7.03 10.45 -10.20
CA GLY A 74 -7.05 11.85 -9.77
C GLY A 74 -5.93 12.24 -8.81
N LEU A 75 -5.05 11.33 -8.40
CA LEU A 75 -3.89 11.68 -7.57
C LEU A 75 -2.99 12.68 -8.32
N SER A 76 -2.64 13.79 -7.69
CA SER A 76 -1.69 14.75 -8.27
C SER A 76 -0.24 14.31 -8.05
N ASP A 77 0.65 14.72 -8.95
CA ASP A 77 2.08 14.37 -8.85
C ASP A 77 2.71 14.98 -7.58
N GLU A 78 2.29 16.19 -7.20
CA GLU A 78 2.75 16.87 -5.98
C GLU A 78 2.27 16.20 -4.69
N GLN A 79 1.30 15.29 -4.78
CA GLN A 79 0.74 14.54 -3.66
C GLN A 79 1.17 13.07 -3.66
N PHE A 80 2.07 12.65 -4.56
CA PHE A 80 2.60 11.30 -4.61
C PHE A 80 4.04 11.24 -4.04
N PHE A 81 4.16 10.71 -2.83
CA PHE A 81 5.44 10.52 -2.15
C PHE A 81 5.78 9.03 -2.10
N TYR A 82 7.01 8.68 -2.46
CA TYR A 82 7.45 7.29 -2.44
C TYR A 82 8.90 7.12 -1.98
N ASP A 83 9.16 5.99 -1.33
CA ASP A 83 10.49 5.49 -1.00
C ASP A 83 10.63 4.06 -1.53
N SER A 84 11.29 3.92 -2.68
CA SER A 84 11.52 2.62 -3.31
C SER A 84 12.77 1.97 -2.75
N PHE A 85 12.66 0.69 -2.39
CA PHE A 85 13.80 -0.11 -1.97
C PHE A 85 14.68 -0.42 -3.19
N GLU A 86 15.51 0.53 -3.60
CA GLU A 86 16.54 0.25 -4.59
C GLU A 86 17.56 -0.71 -3.98
N PHE A 87 17.80 -1.82 -4.65
CA PHE A 87 18.94 -2.67 -4.31
C PHE A 87 20.18 -1.86 -4.64
N GLY A 88 20.93 -1.43 -3.61
CA GLY A 88 22.26 -0.88 -3.80
C GLY A 88 23.04 -1.86 -4.66
N ALA A 89 23.57 -1.38 -5.79
CA ALA A 89 24.41 -2.19 -6.65
C ALA A 89 25.47 -2.84 -5.77
N ASP A 90 25.55 -4.16 -5.80
CA ASP A 90 26.59 -4.93 -5.13
C ASP A 90 27.92 -4.42 -5.70
N THR A 91 28.61 -3.53 -4.98
CA THR A 91 29.93 -3.03 -5.37
C THR A 91 30.92 -4.16 -5.11
N LEU A 92 30.87 -5.19 -5.95
CA LEU A 92 31.94 -6.14 -6.11
C LEU A 92 33.06 -5.41 -6.86
N VAL A 93 33.92 -4.75 -6.08
CA VAL A 93 35.27 -4.36 -6.50
C VAL A 93 36.22 -5.49 -6.14
#